data_AF-A0A3M5DG24-F1
#
_entry.id   AF-A0A3M5DG24-F1
#
_cell.length_a   1.000
_cell.length_b   1.000
_cell.length_c   1.000
_cell.angle_alpha   90.00
_cell.angle_beta   90.00
_cell.angle_gamma   90.00
#
_symmetry.space_group_name_H-M   'P 1'
#
loop_
_entity.id
_entity.type
_entity.pdbx_description
1 polymer ?
#
loop_
_entity_poly.entity_id
_entity_poly.type
_entity_poly.pdbx_seq_one_letter_code
_entity_poly.pdbx_strand_id
1 'polypeptide(L)' 'AEGVETAEQEAYIIAEGCNEGQGYLYSKPLPARELTQYLKQARRLSQATS' A
#
# COMPACT_ATOMS: atom_id res chain seq x y z
N ALA A 1 -4.41 -7.72 5.39
CA ALA A 1 -5.86 -7.59 5.15
C ALA A 1 -6.10 -7.09 3.72
N GLU A 2 -7.16 -7.56 3.07
CA GLU A 2 -7.55 -7.14 1.72
C GLU A 2 -8.77 -6.20 1.78
N GLY A 3 -8.90 -5.32 0.78
CA GLY A 3 -10.02 -4.37 0.67
C GLY A 3 -9.86 -3.09 1.52
N VAL A 4 -8.62 -2.66 1.79
CA VAL A 4 -8.37 -1.40 2.53
C VAL A 4 -8.57 -0.19 1.61
N GLU A 5 -9.58 0.62 1.89
CA GLU A 5 -9.98 1.78 1.09
C GLU A 5 -9.82 3.11 1.84
N THR A 6 -9.83 3.10 3.17
CA THR A 6 -9.71 4.32 3.99
C THR A 6 -8.63 4.23 5.07
N ALA A 7 -8.13 5.38 5.51
CA ALA A 7 -7.13 5.46 6.58
C ALA A 7 -7.65 4.89 7.90
N GLU A 8 -8.96 4.98 8.17
CA GLU A 8 -9.59 4.41 9.36
C GLU A 8 -9.57 2.87 9.33
N GLN A 9 -9.78 2.26 8.16
CA GLN A 9 -9.67 0.81 7.99
C GLN A 9 -8.23 0.33 8.17
N GLU A 10 -7.25 1.07 7.64
CA GLU A 10 -5.83 0.81 7.86
C GLU A 10 -5.47 0.89 9.35
N ALA A 11 -5.89 1.96 10.03
CA ALA A 11 -5.62 2.14 11.45
C ALA A 11 -6.21 1.00 12.30
N TYR A 12 -7.43 0.55 11.96
CA TYR A 12 -8.07 -0.58 12.63
C TYR A 12 -7.27 -1.87 12.49
N ILE A 13 -6.87 -2.25 11.27
CA ILE A 13 -6.15 -3.52 11.06
C ILE A 13 -4.74 -3.48 11.67
N ILE A 14 -4.07 -2.31 11.68
CA ILE A 14 -2.78 -2.14 12.37
C ILE A 14 -2.96 -2.36 13.88
N ALA A 15 -4.03 -1.83 14.48
CA ALA A 15 -4.32 -2.04 15.89
C ALA A 15 -4.58 -3.51 16.24
N GLU A 16 -5.16 -4.28 15.31
CA GLU A 16 -5.35 -5.73 15.42
C GLU A 16 -4.05 -6.53 15.16
N GLY A 17 -2.91 -5.86 14.94
CA GLY A 17 -1.61 -6.51 14.70
C GLY A 17 -1.38 -6.96 13.26
N CYS A 18 -2.23 -6.55 12.32
CA CYS A 18 -2.04 -6.81 10.91
C CYS A 18 -1.04 -5.80 10.32
N ASN A 19 0.04 -6.31 9.74
CA ASN A 19 1.14 -5.50 9.21
C ASN A 19 1.21 -5.46 7.67
N GLU A 20 0.31 -6.18 7.00
CA GLU A 20 0.22 -6.23 5.55
C GLU A 20 -1.18 -5.82 5.09
N GLY A 21 -1.27 -4.95 4.10
CA GLY A 21 -2.52 -4.39 3.58
C GLY A 21 -2.55 -4.37 2.05
N GLN A 22 -3.70 -4.69 1.49
CA GLN A 22 -3.99 -4.51 0.07
C GLN A 22 -5.35 -3.83 -0.09
N GLY A 23 -5.44 -2.83 -0.97
CA GLY A 23 -6.68 -2.16 -1.30
C GLY A 23 -6.47 -0.82 -1.98
N TYR A 24 -7.58 -0.15 -2.31
CA TYR A 24 -7.57 1.07 -3.11
C TYR A 24 -6.98 2.28 -2.38
N LEU A 25 -6.83 2.21 -1.05
CA LEU A 25 -6.06 3.18 -0.29
C LEU A 25 -4.61 3.27 -0.80
N TYR A 26 -4.01 2.13 -1.15
CA TYR A 26 -2.62 2.04 -1.62
C TYR A 26 -2.49 2.19 -3.13
N SER A 27 -3.33 1.45 -3.87
CA SER A 27 -3.37 1.47 -5.33
C SER A 27 -4.58 0.70 -5.85
N LYS A 28 -5.11 1.11 -6.99
CA LYS A 28 -6.01 0.26 -7.80
C LYS A 28 -5.19 -0.87 -8.46
N PRO A 29 -5.82 -1.97 -8.92
CA PRO A 29 -5.14 -2.96 -9.74
C PRO A 29 -4.47 -2.31 -10.94
N LEU A 30 -3.17 -2.58 -11.12
CA LEU A 30 -2.37 -1.97 -12.17
C LEU A 30 -2.05 -3.00 -13.28
N PRO A 31 -2.04 -2.59 -14.55
CA PRO A 31 -1.40 -3.36 -15.61
C PRO A 31 0.08 -3.60 -15.31
N ALA A 32 0.64 -4.70 -15.82
CA ALA A 32 2.04 -5.09 -15.54
C ALA A 32 3.07 -3.99 -15.85
N ARG A 33 2.85 -3.21 -16.92
CA ARG A 33 3.74 -2.09 -17.31
C ARG A 33 3.77 -0.97 -16.26
N GLU A 34 2.65 -0.72 -15.60
CA GLU A 34 2.47 0.34 -14.61
C GLU A 34 2.94 -0.14 -13.22
N LEU A 35 2.72 -1.41 -12.89
CA LEU A 35 3.21 -2.03 -11.65
C LEU A 35 4.73 -1.84 -11.47
N THR A 36 5.51 -2.05 -12.53
CA THR A 36 6.98 -1.89 -12.46
C THR A 36 7.38 -0.46 -12.09
N GLN A 37 6.66 0.54 -12.60
CA GLN A 37 6.91 1.94 -12.29
C GLN A 37 6.49 2.27 -10.85
N TYR A 38 5.32 1.77 -10.43
CA TYR A 38 4.81 1.92 -9.07
C TYR A 38 5.80 1.37 -8.03
N LEU A 39 6.30 0.14 -8.22
CA LEU A 39 7.27 -0.49 -7.31
C LEU A 39 8.60 0.29 -7.23
N LYS A 40 9.09 0.81 -8.35
CA LYS A 40 10.29 1.67 -8.37
C LYS A 40 10.06 2.98 -7.61
N GLN A 41 8.86 3.56 -7.69
CA GLN A 41 8.52 4.77 -6.94
C GLN A 41 8.40 4.49 -5.44
N ALA A 42 7.70 3.43 -5.05
CA ALA A 42 7.57 3.02 -3.65
C ALA A 42 8.94 2.78 -2.99
N ARG A 43 9.86 2.09 -3.68
CA ARG A 43 11.23 1.86 -3.19
C ARG A 43 12.04 3.16 -3.02
N ARG A 44 11.82 4.16 -3.87
CA ARG A 44 12.50 5.47 -3.73
C ARG A 44 11.98 6.25 -2.53
N LEU A 45 10.67 6.21 -2.30
CA LEU A 45 10.04 6.89 -1.16
C LEU A 45 10.56 6.33 0.17
N SER A 46 10.66 5.01 0.31
CA SER A 46 11.16 4.38 1.54
C SER A 46 12.64 4.72 1.83
N GLN A 47 13.45 4.93 0.80
CA GLN A 47 14.86 5.31 0.92
C GLN A 47 15.07 6.79 1.26
N ALA A 48 14.12 7.66 0.90
CA ALA A 48 14.24 9.12 1.13
C ALA A 48 13.82 9.55 2.54
N THR A 49 13.09 8.69 3.26
CA THR A 49 12.59 8.93 4.62
C THR A 49 13.43 8.25 5.70
N SER A 50 14.62 7.75 5.34
CA SER A 50 15.60 7.12 6.25
C SER A 50 16.75 8.07 6.59
#